data_AF-A0A369S3B2-F1
#
_entry.id   AF-A0A369S3B2-F1
#
_cell.length_a   1.000
_cell.length_b   1.000
_cell.length_c   1.000
_cell.angle_alpha   90.00
_cell.angle_beta   90.00
_cell.angle_gamma   90.00
#
_symmetry.space_group_name_H-M   'P 1'
#
loop_
_entity.id
_entity.type
_entity.pdbx_description
1 polymer ?
#
loop_
_entity_poly.entity_id
_entity_poly.type
_entity_poly.pdbx_seq_one_letter_code
_entity_poly.pdbx_strand_id
1 'polypeptide(L)'
;MAQSSQGIQDDQVVCSLTDQELITMSVRDLNKYLARFSKEEITNIKQRRRTLKNRGYAQSCRTKRSSMKDNLQSRKKILMSQVQELRAKADKIAKDRDMYKSKCEVFKELEKKLQNH
;
A
#
# COMPACT_ATOMS: atom_id res chain seq x y z
N MET A 1 58.07 -47.52 1.23
CA MET A 1 57.56 -47.62 -0.14
C MET A 1 56.05 -47.64 -0.05
N ALA A 2 55.22 -46.70 -0.51
CA ALA A 2 55.34 -45.46 -1.30
C ALA A 2 54.23 -44.51 -0.75
N GLN A 3 54.52 -43.23 -0.47
CA GLN A 3 54.11 -42.05 -1.27
C GLN A 3 52.62 -42.09 -1.71
N SER A 4 51.70 -41.29 -1.18
CA SER A 4 51.48 -39.84 -1.42
C SER A 4 50.10 -39.67 -2.04
N SER A 5 49.24 -38.79 -1.50
CA SER A 5 48.34 -37.90 -2.26
C SER A 5 47.49 -37.06 -1.30
N GLN A 6 47.91 -35.80 -1.15
CA GLN A 6 47.06 -34.70 -0.71
C GLN A 6 46.05 -34.36 -1.83
N GLY A 7 44.90 -33.81 -1.44
CA GLY A 7 43.87 -33.27 -2.34
C GLY A 7 42.52 -33.82 -1.91
N ILE A 8 41.51 -33.04 -1.55
CA ILE A 8 41.04 -31.84 -2.25
C ILE A 8 40.62 -30.82 -1.18
N GLN A 9 41.13 -29.59 -1.30
CA GLN A 9 40.69 -28.45 -0.54
C GLN A 9 39.21 -28.23 -0.86
N ASP A 10 38.35 -28.38 0.14
CA ASP A 10 36.93 -28.05 0.04
C ASP A 10 36.86 -26.55 -0.26
N ASP A 11 36.48 -26.24 -1.50
CA ASP A 11 36.48 -24.93 -2.13
C ASP A 11 35.34 -24.07 -1.57
N GLN A 12 35.41 -23.81 -0.26
CA GLN A 12 34.67 -22.72 0.36
C GLN A 12 35.30 -21.38 -0.02
N VAL A 13 35.21 -21.03 -1.31
CA VAL A 13 35.08 -19.62 -1.69
C VAL A 13 33.69 -19.19 -1.25
N VAL A 14 33.53 -19.02 0.07
CA VAL A 14 32.47 -18.20 0.65
C VAL A 14 32.73 -16.81 0.09
N CYS A 15 32.02 -16.50 -0.99
CA CYS A 15 31.97 -15.18 -1.60
C CYS A 15 31.83 -14.16 -0.47
N SER A 16 32.90 -13.37 -0.26
CA SER A 16 33.08 -12.43 0.85
C SER A 16 32.09 -11.26 0.84
N LEU A 17 31.15 -11.27 -0.10
CA LEU A 17 30.14 -10.26 -0.27
C LEU A 17 28.98 -10.47 0.71
N THR A 18 28.74 -9.46 1.53
CA THR A 18 27.57 -9.44 2.42
C THR A 18 26.29 -9.36 1.60
N ASP A 19 25.17 -9.83 2.18
CA ASP A 19 23.86 -9.71 1.54
C ASP A 19 23.53 -8.25 1.18
N GLN A 20 23.93 -7.31 2.05
CA GLN A 20 23.67 -5.88 1.88
C GLN A 20 24.45 -5.28 0.71
N GLU A 21 25.74 -5.60 0.59
CA GLU A 21 26.54 -5.20 -0.57
C GLU A 21 25.98 -5.80 -1.85
N LEU A 22 25.57 -7.08 -1.82
CA LEU A 22 25.09 -7.80 -3.00
C LEU A 22 23.81 -7.19 -3.58
N ILE A 23 22.89 -6.74 -2.73
CA ILE A 23 21.66 -6.09 -3.19
C ILE A 23 21.92 -4.65 -3.68
N THR A 24 22.82 -3.92 -3.03
CA THR A 24 23.08 -2.48 -3.26
C THR A 24 24.01 -2.21 -4.45
N MET A 25 24.95 -3.11 -4.76
CA MET A 25 25.85 -2.95 -5.92
C MET A 25 25.09 -2.68 -7.21
N SER A 26 25.60 -1.82 -8.09
CA SER A 26 25.01 -1.67 -9.41
C SER A 26 25.15 -2.96 -10.23
N VAL A 27 24.38 -3.12 -11.32
CA VAL A 27 24.56 -4.26 -12.23
C VAL A 27 25.95 -4.23 -12.87
N ARG A 28 26.45 -3.03 -13.18
CA ARG A 28 27.79 -2.81 -13.77
C ARG A 28 28.89 -3.28 -12.81
N ASP A 29 28.83 -2.85 -11.56
CA ASP A 29 29.87 -3.17 -10.58
C ASP A 29 29.80 -4.64 -10.17
N LEU A 30 28.59 -5.20 -10.07
CA LEU A 30 28.43 -6.64 -9.85
C LEU A 30 29.06 -7.43 -11.00
N ASN A 31 28.79 -7.07 -12.26
CA ASN A 31 29.35 -7.80 -13.40
C ASN A 31 30.89 -7.71 -13.46
N LYS A 32 31.49 -6.56 -13.08
CA LYS A 32 32.94 -6.44 -12.93
C LYS A 32 33.47 -7.33 -11.81
N TYR A 33 32.79 -7.37 -10.67
CA TYR A 33 33.17 -8.26 -9.55
C TYR A 33 33.09 -9.74 -9.95
N LEU A 34 32.05 -10.12 -10.69
CA LEU A 34 31.77 -11.49 -11.14
C LEU A 34 32.78 -12.04 -12.16
N ALA A 35 33.53 -11.19 -12.87
CA ALA A 35 34.47 -11.60 -13.93
C ALA A 35 35.62 -12.49 -13.44
N ARG A 36 35.88 -12.53 -12.12
CA ARG A 36 36.95 -13.33 -11.49
C ARG A 36 36.52 -14.75 -11.10
N PHE A 37 35.26 -15.12 -11.34
CA PHE A 37 34.65 -16.38 -10.88
C PHE A 37 34.27 -17.29 -12.05
N SER A 38 34.09 -18.58 -11.76
CA SER A 38 33.59 -19.57 -12.71
C SER A 38 32.11 -19.34 -13.08
N LYS A 39 31.65 -19.95 -14.18
CA LYS A 39 30.26 -19.84 -14.64
C LYS A 39 29.24 -20.30 -13.59
N GLU A 40 29.58 -21.34 -12.84
CA GLU A 40 28.72 -21.90 -11.80
C GLU A 40 28.59 -20.94 -10.61
N GLU A 41 29.70 -20.43 -10.09
CA GLU A 41 29.72 -19.44 -9.02
C GLU A 41 28.98 -18.15 -9.40
N ILE A 42 29.16 -17.67 -10.63
CA ILE A 42 28.41 -16.52 -11.17
C ILE A 42 26.90 -16.76 -11.10
N THR A 43 26.47 -17.97 -11.46
CA THR A 43 25.05 -18.35 -11.44
C THR A 43 24.52 -18.37 -10.01
N ASN A 44 25.29 -18.95 -9.07
CA ASN A 44 24.95 -18.98 -7.65
C ASN A 44 24.85 -17.58 -7.03
N ILE A 45 25.80 -16.68 -7.31
CA ILE A 45 25.79 -15.29 -6.81
C ILE A 45 24.60 -14.51 -7.39
N LYS A 46 24.32 -14.65 -8.70
CA LYS A 46 23.15 -14.02 -9.33
C LYS A 46 21.84 -14.53 -8.74
N GLN A 47 21.75 -15.83 -8.49
CA GLN A 47 20.58 -16.45 -7.87
C GLN A 47 20.39 -15.95 -6.43
N ARG A 48 21.46 -15.91 -5.61
CA ARG A 48 21.44 -15.33 -4.26
C ARG A 48 20.95 -13.88 -4.30
N ARG A 49 21.48 -13.05 -5.21
CA ARG A 49 21.04 -11.66 -5.39
C ARG A 49 19.55 -11.56 -5.73
N ARG A 50 19.06 -12.40 -6.64
CA ARG A 50 17.65 -12.45 -7.04
C ARG A 50 16.75 -12.79 -5.86
N THR A 51 17.11 -13.81 -5.08
CA THR A 51 16.38 -14.23 -3.88
C THR A 51 16.32 -13.11 -2.85
N LEU A 52 17.43 -12.40 -2.60
CA LEU A 52 17.48 -11.28 -1.67
C LEU A 52 16.63 -10.09 -2.13
N LYS A 53 16.70 -9.70 -3.41
CA LYS A 53 15.84 -8.65 -3.95
C LYS A 53 14.36 -9.02 -3.88
N ASN A 54 14.01 -10.26 -4.23
CA ASN A 54 12.64 -10.75 -4.13
C ASN A 54 12.11 -10.75 -2.69
N ARG A 55 12.96 -11.05 -1.71
CA ARG A 55 12.62 -10.90 -0.29
C ARG A 55 12.24 -9.45 0.05
N GLY A 56 13.04 -8.49 -0.41
CA GLY A 56 12.74 -7.07 -0.26
C GLY A 56 11.43 -6.66 -0.95
N TYR A 57 11.22 -7.11 -2.19
CA TYR A 57 9.99 -6.84 -2.94
C TYR A 57 8.74 -7.42 -2.26
N ALA A 58 8.83 -8.62 -1.70
CA ALA A 58 7.73 -9.21 -0.95
C ALA A 58 7.37 -8.37 0.29
N GLN A 59 8.38 -7.87 1.00
CA GLN A 59 8.16 -6.98 2.14
C GLN A 59 7.50 -5.66 1.70
N SER A 60 8.04 -4.99 0.69
CA SER A 60 7.46 -3.76 0.16
C SER A 60 6.03 -3.96 -0.37
N CYS A 61 5.75 -5.11 -0.99
CA CYS A 61 4.41 -5.47 -1.46
C CYS A 61 3.43 -5.55 -0.28
N ARG A 62 3.79 -6.26 0.79
CA ARG A 62 2.98 -6.36 2.02
C ARG A 62 2.72 -4.99 2.64
N THR A 63 3.75 -4.16 2.80
CA THR A 63 3.61 -2.81 3.36
C THR A 63 2.70 -1.93 2.51
N LYS A 64 2.91 -1.88 1.18
CA LYS A 64 2.07 -1.11 0.25
C LYS A 64 0.62 -1.56 0.29
N ARG A 65 0.39 -2.88 0.32
CA ARG A 65 -0.98 -3.45 0.40
C ARG A 65 -1.68 -3.08 1.70
N SER A 66 -0.99 -3.20 2.84
CA SER A 66 -1.55 -2.81 4.14
C SER A 66 -1.89 -1.32 4.16
N SER A 67 -0.94 -0.47 3.76
CA SER A 67 -1.16 0.98 3.70
C SER A 67 -2.32 1.36 2.79
N MET A 68 -2.45 0.72 1.61
CA MET A 68 -3.59 0.97 0.71
C MET A 68 -4.92 0.58 1.35
N LYS A 69 -4.98 -0.57 2.04
CA LYS A 69 -6.17 -0.99 2.77
C LYS A 69 -6.55 0.01 3.86
N ASP A 70 -5.58 0.47 4.65
CA ASP A 70 -5.81 1.41 5.75
C ASP A 70 -6.30 2.77 5.21
N ASN A 71 -5.72 3.25 4.10
CA ASN A 71 -6.18 4.46 3.41
C ASN A 71 -7.63 4.33 2.93
N LEU A 72 -7.99 3.21 2.30
CA LEU A 72 -9.37 2.96 1.85
C LEU A 72 -10.35 2.89 3.02
N GLN A 73 -9.97 2.25 4.12
CA GLN A 73 -10.80 2.18 5.33
C GLN A 73 -11.01 3.56 5.96
N SER A 74 -9.95 4.37 6.04
CA SER A 74 -10.03 5.76 6.52
C SER A 74 -10.95 6.60 5.63
N ARG A 75 -10.79 6.50 4.30
CA ARG A 75 -11.63 7.23 3.35
C ARG A 75 -13.10 6.82 3.44
N LYS A 76 -13.37 5.52 3.59
CA LYS A 76 -14.73 5.01 3.84
C LYS A 76 -15.33 5.63 5.09
N LYS A 77 -14.59 5.67 6.20
CA LYS A 77 -15.06 6.25 7.48
C LYS A 77 -15.41 7.73 7.33
N ILE A 78 -14.55 8.51 6.66
CA ILE A 78 -14.78 9.93 6.39
C ILE A 78 -16.05 10.12 5.57
N LEU A 79 -16.20 9.38 4.45
CA LEU A 79 -17.37 9.48 3.58
C LEU A 79 -18.66 9.09 4.31
N MET A 80 -18.64 8.03 5.13
CA MET A 80 -19.81 7.64 5.92
C MET A 80 -20.23 8.74 6.89
N SER A 81 -19.27 9.40 7.57
CA SER A 81 -19.55 10.53 8.46
C SER A 81 -20.17 11.70 7.69
N GLN A 82 -19.64 12.03 6.51
CA GLN A 82 -20.17 13.11 5.66
C GLN A 82 -21.60 12.81 5.19
N VAL A 83 -21.89 11.58 4.79
CA VAL A 83 -23.24 11.17 4.40
C VAL A 83 -24.20 11.31 5.57
N GLN A 84 -23.81 10.89 6.78
CA GLN A 84 -24.64 11.02 7.96
C GLN A 84 -24.93 12.49 8.31
N GLU A 85 -23.90 13.34 8.25
CA GLU A 85 -24.06 14.78 8.50
C GLU A 85 -24.98 15.44 7.48
N LEU A 86 -24.82 15.12 6.20
CA LEU A 86 -25.67 15.66 5.13
C LEU A 86 -27.13 15.21 5.26
N ARG A 87 -27.37 13.95 5.64
CA ARG A 87 -28.71 13.44 5.93
C ARG A 87 -29.37 14.21 7.07
N ALA A 88 -28.65 14.39 8.19
CA ALA A 88 -29.17 15.15 9.32
C ALA A 88 -29.50 16.62 8.95
N LYS A 89 -28.66 17.26 8.12
CA LYS A 89 -28.94 18.60 7.58
C LYS A 89 -30.17 18.62 6.68
N ALA A 90 -30.30 17.64 5.79
CA ALA A 90 -31.45 17.52 4.90
C ALA A 90 -32.75 17.33 5.68
N ASP A 91 -32.75 16.47 6.70
CA ASP A 91 -33.91 16.23 7.56
C ASP A 91 -34.32 17.49 8.33
N LYS A 92 -33.34 18.25 8.83
CA LYS A 92 -33.60 19.54 9.50
C LYS A 92 -34.26 20.53 8.54
N ILE A 93 -33.69 20.71 7.35
CA ILE A 93 -34.25 21.61 6.33
C ILE A 93 -35.65 21.18 5.90
N ALA A 94 -35.90 19.88 5.76
CA ALA A 94 -37.21 19.35 5.43
C ALA A 94 -38.26 19.69 6.51
N LYS A 95 -37.91 19.52 7.80
CA LYS A 95 -38.77 19.91 8.92
C LYS A 95 -39.05 21.41 8.93
N ASP A 96 -38.03 22.24 8.75
CA ASP A 96 -38.18 23.70 8.71
C ASP A 96 -39.10 24.11 7.55
N ARG A 97 -38.88 23.55 6.35
CA ARG A 97 -39.73 23.75 5.17
C ARG A 97 -41.19 23.40 5.45
N ASP A 98 -41.44 22.23 6.05
CA ASP A 98 -42.81 21.75 6.29
C ASP A 98 -43.52 22.58 7.35
N MET A 99 -42.80 23.04 8.38
CA MET A 99 -43.31 24.01 9.35
C MET A 99 -43.72 25.33 8.66
N TYR A 100 -42.87 25.91 7.83
CA TYR A 100 -43.20 27.16 7.14
C TYR A 100 -44.34 27.00 6.14
N LYS A 101 -44.38 25.89 5.39
CA LYS A 101 -45.52 25.56 4.52
C LYS A 101 -46.83 25.52 5.30
N SER A 102 -46.86 24.81 6.43
CA SER A 102 -48.05 24.73 7.27
C SER A 102 -48.52 26.11 7.75
N LYS A 103 -47.58 26.96 8.21
CA LYS A 103 -47.89 28.35 8.58
C LYS A 103 -48.49 29.14 7.41
N CYS A 104 -47.90 29.04 6.22
CA CYS A 104 -48.41 29.73 5.03
C CYS A 104 -49.82 29.27 4.65
N GLU A 105 -50.13 27.97 4.73
CA GLU A 105 -51.48 27.48 4.43
C GLU A 105 -52.50 27.99 5.46
N VAL A 106 -52.14 28.05 6.74
CA VAL A 106 -53.00 28.67 7.78
C VAL A 106 -53.27 30.14 7.47
N PHE A 107 -52.25 30.92 7.12
CA PHE A 107 -52.43 32.34 6.77
C PHE A 107 -53.34 32.52 5.55
N LYS A 108 -53.14 31.75 4.48
CA LYS A 108 -54.01 31.80 3.30
C LYS A 108 -55.47 31.48 3.63
N GLU A 109 -55.70 30.52 4.52
CA GLU A 109 -57.06 30.16 4.93
C GLU A 109 -57.73 31.27 5.76
N LEU A 110 -56.96 31.95 6.62
CA LEU A 110 -57.44 33.12 7.36
C LEU A 110 -57.76 34.29 6.42
N GLU A 111 -56.91 34.55 5.42
CA GLU A 111 -57.15 35.60 4.41
C GLU A 111 -58.44 35.35 3.62
N LYS A 112 -58.69 34.11 3.19
CA LYS A 112 -59.95 33.74 2.53
C LYS A 112 -61.17 33.98 3.40
N LYS A 113 -61.08 33.69 4.70
CA LYS A 113 -62.19 33.93 5.65
C LYS A 113 -62.47 35.41 5.84
N LEU A 114 -61.43 36.25 5.84
CA LEU A 114 -61.55 37.72 5.89
C LEU A 114 -62.17 38.29 4.62
N GLN A 115 -61.90 37.72 3.44
CA GLN A 115 -62.46 38.18 2.17
C GLN A 115 -63.94 37.81 1.96
N ASN A 116 -64.45 36.83 2.71
CA ASN A 116 -65.82 36.33 2.60
C ASN A 116 -66.78 36.96 3.65
N HIS A 117 -66.32 37.96 4.39
CA HIS A 117 -67.09 38.71 5.40
C HIS A 117 -67.09 40.20 5.06
#